data_AF-A0A962K503-F1
#
_entry.id   AF-A0A962K503-F1
#
_cell.length_a   1.000
_cell.length_b   1.000
_cell.length_c   1.000
_cell.angle_alpha   90.00
_cell.angle_beta   90.00
_cell.angle_gamma   90.00
#
_symmetry.space_group_name_H-M   'P 1'
#
loop_
_entity.id
_entity.type
_entity.pdbx_description
1 polymer ?
#
loop_
_entity_poly.entity_id
_entity_poly.type
_entity_poly.pdbx_seq_one_letter_code
_entity_poly.pdbx_strand_id
1 'polypeptide(L)'
;MALKPTIYKFKVDLSHLDRQVYETLNLTLARHPSETAERMLVRLLAFCFNARERLEFCKGLSNPEQPDLWQLGLTGNPELWIEVGEPATERIRKATRLAPFVVVYCFNSKGISD
;
A
#
# COMPACT_ATOMS: atom_id res chain seq x y z
N MET A 1 12.28 -17.02 17.12
CA MET A 1 10.94 -16.46 17.46
C MET A 1 10.66 -15.31 16.50
N ALA A 2 9.48 -15.25 15.89
CA ALA A 2 9.12 -14.13 15.02
C ALA A 2 8.90 -12.87 15.87
N LEU A 3 9.58 -11.79 15.54
CA LEU A 3 9.40 -10.50 16.19
C LEU A 3 7.98 -9.98 15.93
N LYS A 4 7.29 -9.52 16.97
CA LYS A 4 5.92 -9.00 16.84
C LYS A 4 5.92 -7.67 16.07
N PRO A 5 4.95 -7.42 15.17
CA PRO A 5 4.82 -6.13 14.53
C PRO A 5 4.47 -5.03 15.54
N THR A 6 4.91 -3.80 15.27
CA THR A 6 4.50 -2.62 16.03
C THR A 6 3.24 -2.04 15.41
N ILE A 7 2.21 -1.77 16.22
CA ILE A 7 0.94 -1.19 15.73
C ILE A 7 0.99 0.33 15.85
N TYR A 8 0.68 1.01 14.74
CA TYR A 8 0.52 2.45 14.67
C TYR A 8 -0.93 2.78 14.35
N LYS A 9 -1.47 3.81 15.01
CA LYS A 9 -2.80 4.35 14.72
C LYS A 9 -2.63 5.77 14.19
N PHE A 10 -3.22 6.04 13.03
CA PHE A 10 -3.19 7.34 12.38
C PHE A 10 -4.61 7.86 12.27
N LYS A 11 -4.81 9.11 12.67
CA LYS A 11 -5.98 9.90 12.29
C LYS A 11 -5.51 10.85 11.20
N VAL A 12 -6.11 10.74 10.01
CA VAL A 12 -5.75 11.55 8.84
C VAL A 12 -6.97 12.30 8.37
N ASP A 13 -6.90 13.63 8.36
CA ASP A 13 -7.89 14.47 7.70
C ASP A 13 -7.44 14.68 6.25
N LEU A 14 -8.11 13.99 5.32
CA LEU A 14 -7.80 13.98 3.90
C LEU A 14 -8.67 14.98 3.16
N SER A 15 -8.04 15.91 2.44
CA SER A 15 -8.69 16.84 1.50
C SER A 15 -8.05 16.68 0.12
N HIS A 16 -8.62 15.83 -0.73
CA HIS A 16 -8.14 15.58 -2.08
C HIS A 16 -8.99 16.37 -3.09
N LEU A 17 -8.52 17.57 -3.45
CA LEU A 17 -9.27 18.53 -4.26
C LEU A 17 -9.64 17.99 -5.66
N ASP A 18 -8.68 17.38 -6.36
CA ASP A 18 -8.89 16.87 -7.73
C ASP A 18 -9.98 15.79 -7.82
N ARG A 19 -10.13 15.00 -6.74
CA ARG A 19 -11.12 13.91 -6.65
C ARG A 19 -12.34 14.30 -5.82
N GLN A 20 -12.35 15.53 -5.27
CA GLN A 20 -13.37 16.03 -4.34
C GLN A 20 -13.62 15.09 -3.15
N VAL A 21 -12.58 14.44 -2.63
CA VAL A 21 -12.67 13.55 -1.46
C VAL A 21 -12.29 14.33 -0.20
N TYR A 22 -13.21 14.35 0.76
CA TYR A 22 -13.03 15.02 2.05
C TYR A 22 -13.43 14.04 3.16
N GLU A 23 -12.45 13.42 3.81
CA GLU A 23 -12.70 12.33 4.76
C GLU A 23 -11.74 12.42 5.96
N THR A 24 -12.22 12.00 7.13
CA THR A 24 -11.37 11.70 8.29
C THR A 24 -11.14 10.20 8.36
N LEU A 25 -9.94 9.75 8.02
CA LEU A 25 -9.53 8.36 8.02
C LEU A 25 -8.94 7.98 9.38
N ASN A 26 -9.43 6.88 9.97
CA ASN A 26 -8.87 6.30 11.19
C ASN A 26 -8.18 4.98 10.83
N LEU A 27 -6.88 5.04 10.55
CA LEU A 27 -6.11 3.95 9.98
C LEU A 27 -5.28 3.24 11.05
N THR A 28 -5.23 1.90 10.98
CA THR A 28 -4.36 1.07 11.82
C THR A 28 -3.37 0.32 10.95
N LEU A 29 -2.08 0.58 11.15
CA LEU A 29 -1.00 -0.04 10.38
C LEU A 29 -0.14 -0.91 11.30
N ALA A 30 0.09 -2.15 10.88
CA ALA A 30 1.11 -3.01 11.47
C ALA A 30 2.44 -2.80 10.74
N ARG A 31 3.47 -2.33 11.46
CA ARG A 31 4.84 -2.24 10.97
C ARG A 31 5.57 -3.54 11.26
N HIS A 32 5.98 -4.24 10.21
CA HIS A 32 6.81 -5.43 10.34
C HIS A 32 8.19 -5.05 10.93
N PRO A 33 8.85 -5.89 11.74
CA PRO A 33 10.18 -5.58 12.30
C PRO A 33 11.25 -5.23 11.26
N SER A 34 11.18 -5.83 10.07
CA SER A 34 12.05 -5.53 8.93
C SER A 34 11.60 -4.32 8.10
N GLU A 35 10.46 -3.72 8.41
CA GLU A 35 9.95 -2.55 7.70
C GLU A 35 10.51 -1.25 8.32
N THR A 36 11.09 -0.38 7.50
CA THR A 36 11.55 0.93 7.95
C THR A 36 10.37 1.89 8.19
N ALA A 37 10.59 2.93 9.00
CA ALA A 37 9.55 3.93 9.25
C ALA A 37 9.17 4.68 7.97
N GLU A 38 10.14 4.98 7.10
CA GLU A 38 9.92 5.64 5.82
C GLU A 38 9.01 4.81 4.93
N ARG A 39 9.28 3.51 4.77
CA ARG A 39 8.45 2.62 3.97
C ARG A 39 7.01 2.55 4.49
N MET A 40 6.83 2.47 5.81
CA MET A 40 5.50 2.48 6.44
C MET A 40 4.75 3.78 6.14
N LEU A 41 5.43 4.94 6.23
CA LEU A 41 4.82 6.23 5.91
C LEU A 41 4.49 6.35 4.42
N VAL A 42 5.29 5.79 3.52
CA VAL A 42 4.95 5.73 2.09
C VAL A 42 3.72 4.87 1.85
N ARG A 43 3.54 3.75 2.57
CA ARG A 43 2.26 2.98 2.51
C ARG A 43 1.08 3.83 2.97
N LEU A 44 1.23 4.60 4.05
CA LEU A 44 0.19 5.52 4.52
C LEU A 44 -0.16 6.58 3.47
N LEU A 45 0.84 7.20 2.84
CA LEU A 45 0.63 8.17 1.77
C LEU A 45 -0.01 7.54 0.53
N ALA A 46 0.44 6.35 0.14
CA ALA A 46 -0.16 5.58 -0.95
C ALA A 46 -1.64 5.27 -0.68
N PHE A 47 -2.01 4.96 0.56
CA PHE A 47 -3.42 4.84 0.96
C PHE A 47 -4.17 6.15 0.71
N CYS A 48 -3.64 7.27 1.19
CA CYS A 48 -4.29 8.58 1.08
C CYS A 48 -4.48 9.02 -0.39
N PHE A 49 -3.47 8.86 -1.24
CA PHE A 49 -3.58 9.17 -2.67
C PHE A 49 -4.61 8.29 -3.39
N ASN A 50 -4.75 7.04 -2.95
CA ASN A 50 -5.67 6.10 -3.56
C ASN A 50 -6.99 5.96 -2.80
N ALA A 51 -7.26 6.79 -1.79
CA ALA A 51 -8.39 6.64 -0.88
C ALA A 51 -9.69 6.41 -1.66
N ARG A 52 -10.33 5.29 -1.35
CA ARG A 52 -11.57 4.79 -1.97
C ARG A 52 -12.12 3.66 -1.11
N GLU A 53 -13.36 3.27 -1.39
CA GLU A 53 -14.01 2.16 -0.71
C GLU A 53 -13.21 0.85 -0.90
N ARG A 54 -13.13 0.04 0.17
CA ARG A 54 -12.47 -1.28 0.19
C ARG A 54 -10.98 -1.27 -0.15
N LEU A 55 -10.31 -0.11 -0.06
CA LEU A 55 -8.85 -0.04 -0.03
C LEU A 55 -8.37 -0.50 1.35
N GLU A 56 -7.44 -1.45 1.38
CA GLU A 56 -6.98 -2.09 2.61
C GLU A 56 -5.46 -2.23 2.64
N PHE A 57 -4.87 -2.11 3.83
CA PHE A 57 -3.49 -2.50 4.06
C PHE A 57 -3.39 -4.02 4.11
N CYS A 58 -2.41 -4.56 3.40
CA CYS A 58 -2.12 -5.97 3.39
C CYS A 58 -0.94 -6.31 4.29
N LYS A 59 -0.62 -7.61 4.36
CA LYS A 59 0.53 -8.12 5.10
C LYS A 59 1.88 -7.80 4.43
N GLY A 60 1.89 -7.35 3.16
CA GLY A 60 3.07 -6.82 2.46
C GLY A 60 4.32 -7.67 2.65
N LEU A 61 5.37 -7.06 3.23
CA LEU A 61 6.66 -7.72 3.53
C LEU A 61 6.57 -9.04 4.31
N SER A 62 5.47 -9.29 5.03
CA SER A 62 5.27 -10.54 5.78
C SER A 62 4.53 -11.63 4.99
N ASN A 63 4.00 -11.32 3.80
CA ASN A 63 3.36 -12.29 2.92
C ASN A 63 3.63 -11.96 1.44
N PRO A 64 4.50 -12.71 0.73
CA PRO A 64 4.85 -12.42 -0.66
C PRO A 64 3.66 -12.57 -1.62
N GLU A 65 2.59 -13.24 -1.23
CA GLU A 65 1.38 -13.43 -2.04
C GLU A 65 0.45 -12.20 -2.03
N GLN A 66 0.66 -11.25 -1.12
CA GLN A 66 -0.16 -10.05 -1.01
C GLN A 66 0.63 -8.79 -1.39
N PRO A 67 -0.03 -7.75 -1.92
CA PRO A 67 0.58 -6.43 -2.10
C PRO A 67 0.88 -5.75 -0.77
N ASP A 68 1.32 -4.50 -0.82
CA ASP A 68 1.30 -3.62 0.36
C ASP A 68 -0.10 -3.08 0.64
N LEU A 69 -0.84 -2.73 -0.42
CA LEU A 69 -2.25 -2.38 -0.36
C LEU A 69 -2.98 -2.96 -1.57
N TRP A 70 -4.26 -3.24 -1.40
CA TRP A 70 -5.14 -3.52 -2.52
C TRP A 70 -6.50 -2.89 -2.34
N GLN A 71 -7.24 -2.80 -3.43
CA GLN A 71 -8.68 -2.65 -3.37
C GLN A 71 -9.31 -3.91 -3.94
N LEU A 72 -10.10 -4.59 -3.14
CA LEU A 72 -10.83 -5.78 -3.59
C LEU A 72 -12.15 -5.38 -4.25
N GLY A 73 -12.56 -6.15 -5.25
CA GLY A 73 -13.87 -6.12 -5.88
C GLY A 73 -14.94 -6.82 -5.05
N LEU A 74 -16.20 -6.79 -5.52
CA LEU A 74 -17.32 -7.43 -4.79
C LEU A 74 -17.20 -8.95 -4.77
N THR A 75 -16.44 -9.51 -5.72
CA THR A 75 -16.17 -10.94 -5.87
C THR A 75 -14.89 -11.39 -5.15
N GLY A 76 -14.20 -10.47 -4.45
CA GLY A 76 -12.96 -10.76 -3.74
C GLY A 76 -11.69 -10.73 -4.61
N ASN A 77 -11.81 -10.49 -5.91
CA ASN A 77 -10.65 -10.30 -6.78
C ASN A 77 -10.07 -8.89 -6.64
N PRO A 78 -8.74 -8.70 -6.68
CA PRO A 78 -8.15 -7.36 -6.59
C PRO A 78 -8.44 -6.54 -7.85
N GLU A 79 -9.01 -5.35 -7.67
CA GLU A 79 -9.23 -4.35 -8.73
C GLU A 79 -8.06 -3.36 -8.80
N LEU A 80 -7.40 -3.10 -7.67
CA LEU A 80 -6.18 -2.31 -7.58
C LEU A 80 -5.14 -3.04 -6.75
N TRP A 81 -3.91 -3.09 -7.25
CA TRP A 81 -2.75 -3.67 -6.58
C TRP A 81 -1.68 -2.59 -6.39
N ILE A 82 -1.24 -2.36 -5.16
CA ILE A 82 -0.25 -1.33 -4.84
C ILE A 82 0.98 -1.93 -4.18
N GLU A 83 2.15 -1.65 -4.76
CA GLU A 83 3.46 -1.99 -4.21
C GLU A 83 4.19 -0.73 -3.74
N VAL A 84 4.94 -0.84 -2.65
CA VAL A 84 5.80 0.22 -2.12
C VAL A 84 7.25 -0.26 -2.07
N GLY A 85 8.13 0.53 -2.69
CA GLY A 85 9.55 0.26 -2.83
C GLY A 85 9.93 -0.13 -4.26
N GLU A 86 10.85 -1.09 -4.39
CA GLU A 86 11.42 -1.55 -5.67
C GLU A 86 11.06 -3.04 -5.88
N PRO A 87 9.82 -3.37 -6.27
CA PRO A 87 9.42 -4.75 -6.50
C PRO A 87 10.17 -5.34 -7.71
N ALA A 88 10.60 -6.59 -7.59
CA ALA A 88 11.20 -7.32 -8.71
C ALA A 88 10.22 -7.45 -9.89
N THR A 89 10.72 -7.49 -11.12
CA THR A 89 9.90 -7.57 -12.34
C THR A 89 8.90 -8.73 -12.32
N GLU A 90 9.29 -9.89 -11.77
CA GLU A 90 8.39 -11.05 -11.67
C GLU A 90 7.21 -10.81 -10.70
N ARG A 91 7.41 -9.98 -9.66
CA ARG A 91 6.34 -9.56 -8.76
C ARG A 91 5.35 -8.66 -9.48
N ILE A 92 5.84 -7.70 -10.27
CA ILE A 92 5.00 -6.83 -11.10
C ILE A 92 4.24 -7.65 -12.14
N ARG A 93 4.91 -8.59 -12.83
CA ARG A 93 4.30 -9.48 -13.83
C ARG A 93 3.17 -10.33 -13.21
N LYS A 94 3.35 -10.80 -11.97
CA LYS A 94 2.30 -11.50 -11.24
C LYS A 94 1.14 -10.57 -10.90
N ALA A 95 1.42 -9.37 -10.39
CA ALA A 95 0.40 -8.38 -10.04
C ALA A 95 -0.51 -8.02 -11.22
N THR A 96 0.07 -7.78 -12.41
CA THR A 96 -0.70 -7.41 -13.62
C THR A 96 -1.58 -8.54 -14.16
N ARG A 97 -1.34 -9.79 -13.76
CA ARG A 97 -2.23 -10.93 -14.07
C ARG A 97 -3.39 -11.05 -13.08
N LEU A 98 -3.23 -10.51 -11.87
CA LEU A 98 -4.21 -10.63 -10.78
C LEU A 98 -5.13 -9.42 -10.71
N ALA A 99 -4.63 -8.23 -11.02
CA ALA A 99 -5.38 -6.98 -10.94
C ALA A 99 -5.28 -6.17 -12.25
N PRO A 100 -6.36 -5.50 -12.68
CA PRO A 100 -6.35 -4.65 -13.87
C PRO A 100 -5.52 -3.37 -13.68
N PHE A 101 -5.40 -2.87 -12.44
CA PHE A 101 -4.58 -1.71 -12.11
C PHE A 101 -3.46 -2.08 -11.15
N VAL A 102 -2.23 -1.76 -11.53
CA VAL A 102 -1.03 -1.96 -10.71
C VAL A 102 -0.30 -0.63 -10.57
N VAL A 103 -0.06 -0.21 -9.33
CA VAL A 103 0.67 1.03 -9.00
C VAL A 103 1.88 0.69 -8.16
N VAL A 104 3.03 1.30 -8.47
CA VAL A 104 4.26 1.16 -7.71
C VAL A 104 4.69 2.53 -7.19
N TYR A 105 4.84 2.65 -5.87
CA TYR A 105 5.39 3.83 -5.22
C TYR A 105 6.86 3.58 -4.88
N CYS A 106 7.74 4.03 -5.76
CA CYS A 106 9.18 4.07 -5.51
C CYS A 106 9.51 5.27 -4.63
N PHE A 107 10.36 5.09 -3.61
CA PHE A 107 10.74 6.16 -2.69
C PHE A 107 12.23 6.20 -2.36
N ASN A 108 13.01 5.24 -2.85
CA ASN A 108 14.46 5.22 -2.69
C ASN A 108 15.12 6.02 -3.82
N SER A 109 16.27 6.62 -3.51
CA SER A 109 17.08 7.39 -4.46
C SER A 109 17.55 6.60 -5.67
N LYS A 110 17.67 5.27 -5.58
CA LYS A 110 18.05 4.40 -6.71
C LYS A 110 16.93 4.23 -7.75
N GLY A 111 15.68 4.48 -7.37
CA GLY A 111 14.52 4.34 -8.26
C GLY A 111 14.20 5.60 -9.08
N ILE A 112 14.92 6.70 -8.85
CA ILE A 112 14.81 7.93 -9.64
C ILE A 112 15.94 7.87 -10.67
N SER A 113 15.64 7.37 -11.87
CA SER A 113 16.52 7.59 -13.02
C SER A 113 16.35 9.06 -13.46
N ASP A 114 17.47 9.77 -13.62
CA ASP A 114 17.51 11.07 -14.32
C ASP A 114 16.88 10.98 -15.72
#